data_AF-A0A952LF95-F1
#
_entry.id   AF-A0A952LF95-F1
#
_cell.length_a   1.000
_cell.length_b   1.000
_cell.length_c   1.000
_cell.angle_alpha   90.00
_cell.angle_beta   90.00
_cell.angle_gamma   90.00
#
_symmetry.space_group_name_H-M   'P 1'
#
loop_
_entity.id
_entity.type
_entity.pdbx_description
1 polymer ?
#
loop_
_entity_poly.entity_id
_entity_poly.type
_entity_poly.pdbx_seq_one_letter_code
_entity_poly.pdbx_strand_id
1 'polypeptide(L)'
;MSAVFEQIFQVGFLAAIIRIATPLAFATLGEMFSERAGVLNLGIEGIMLLSAMAGFTAASLSGSLWFGVLAAVLTGMLMGALHALFTVVLGLSQHVCGIGVTLFSSGLAYFLYRLIFGQQSVPPSIKGFETVPIPV
;
A
#
# COMPACT_ATOMS: atom_id res chain seq x y z
N MET A 1 -32.02 -7.97 12.34
CA MET A 1 -31.31 -6.94 13.15
C MET A 1 -30.32 -7.57 14.11
N SER A 2 -30.69 -8.63 14.86
CA SER A 2 -29.80 -9.32 15.82
C SER A 2 -28.54 -9.93 15.20
N ALA A 3 -28.65 -10.62 14.06
CA ALA A 3 -27.50 -11.26 13.41
C ALA A 3 -26.40 -10.26 12.97
N VAL A 4 -26.79 -9.05 12.53
CA VAL A 4 -25.82 -8.00 12.17
C VAL A 4 -25.10 -7.49 13.42
N PHE A 5 -25.83 -7.35 14.52
CA PHE A 5 -25.26 -6.91 15.80
C PHE A 5 -24.23 -7.93 16.31
N GLU A 6 -24.56 -9.22 16.31
CA GLU A 6 -23.62 -10.28 16.69
C GLU A 6 -22.36 -10.30 15.82
N GLN A 7 -22.49 -10.05 14.51
CA GLN A 7 -21.36 -9.98 13.58
C GLN A 7 -20.41 -8.81 13.91
N ILE A 8 -20.93 -7.65 14.30
CA ILE A 8 -20.14 -6.46 14.61
C ILE A 8 -19.31 -6.66 15.89
N PHE A 9 -19.86 -7.36 16.88
CA PHE A 9 -19.15 -7.65 18.14
C PHE A 9 -18.28 -8.90 18.08
N GLN A 10 -18.17 -9.53 16.92
CA GLN A 10 -17.31 -10.69 16.73
C GLN A 10 -15.83 -10.28 16.82
N VAL A 11 -15.06 -10.97 17.66
CA VAL A 11 -13.62 -10.72 17.85
C VAL A 11 -12.85 -10.75 16.53
N GLY A 12 -13.18 -11.69 15.64
CA GLY A 12 -12.54 -11.80 14.32
C GLY A 12 -12.79 -10.59 13.41
N PHE A 13 -13.97 -9.97 13.51
CA PHE A 13 -14.30 -8.76 12.77
C PHE A 13 -13.49 -7.56 13.27
N LEU A 14 -13.43 -7.38 14.60
CA LEU A 14 -12.62 -6.33 15.23
C LEU A 14 -11.12 -6.49 14.92
N ALA A 15 -10.60 -7.72 14.96
CA ALA A 15 -9.22 -8.00 14.58
C ALA A 15 -8.93 -7.66 13.10
N ALA A 16 -9.88 -7.94 12.20
CA ALA A 16 -9.76 -7.58 10.79
C ALA A 16 -9.75 -6.07 10.57
N ILE A 17 -10.55 -5.31 11.34
CA ILE A 17 -10.55 -3.85 11.31
C ILE A 17 -9.14 -3.33 11.63
N ILE A 18 -8.55 -3.77 12.75
CA ILE A 18 -7.22 -3.31 13.16
C ILE A 18 -6.18 -3.65 12.08
N ARG A 19 -6.21 -4.86 11.53
CA ARG A 19 -5.27 -5.30 10.48
C ARG A 19 -5.35 -4.45 9.22
N ILE A 20 -6.54 -4.02 8.80
CA ILE A 20 -6.74 -3.19 7.60
C ILE A 20 -6.46 -1.71 7.89
N ALA A 21 -6.88 -1.22 9.06
CA ALA A 21 -6.71 0.18 9.45
C ALA A 21 -5.23 0.55 9.71
N THR A 22 -4.44 -0.39 10.21
CA THR A 22 -3.02 -0.15 10.56
C THR A 22 -2.18 0.39 9.39
N PRO A 23 -2.12 -0.25 8.20
CA PRO A 23 -1.35 0.29 7.08
C PRO A 23 -1.90 1.63 6.58
N LEU A 24 -3.23 1.83 6.62
CA LEU A 24 -3.84 3.11 6.26
C LEU A 24 -3.43 4.22 7.24
N ALA A 25 -3.38 3.92 8.55
CA ALA A 25 -2.93 4.87 9.56
C ALA A 25 -1.48 5.29 9.36
N PHE A 26 -0.60 4.36 8.98
CA PHE A 26 0.79 4.71 8.65
C PHE A 26 0.88 5.58 7.41
N ALA A 27 0.07 5.30 6.38
CA ALA A 27 0.02 6.12 5.18
C ALA A 27 -0.49 7.54 5.48
N THR A 28 -1.57 7.68 6.26
CA THR A 28 -2.11 9.00 6.63
C THR A 28 -1.17 9.79 7.53
N LEU A 29 -0.39 9.14 8.39
CA LEU A 29 0.69 9.81 9.13
C LEU A 29 1.75 10.40 8.19
N GLY A 30 2.14 9.68 7.15
CA GLY A 30 3.04 10.19 6.10
C GLY A 30 2.43 11.38 5.35
N GLU A 31 1.17 11.25 4.94
CA GLU A 31 0.42 12.29 4.22
C GLU A 31 0.23 13.56 5.06
N MET A 32 0.05 13.43 6.37
CA MET A 32 -0.01 14.58 7.26
C MET A 32 1.26 15.45 7.18
N PHE A 33 2.45 14.86 6.99
CA PHE A 33 3.67 15.64 6.75
C PHE A 33 3.66 16.34 5.40
N SER A 34 3.18 15.67 4.34
CA SER A 34 3.05 16.25 3.00
C SER A 34 2.08 17.45 3.00
N GLU A 35 0.92 17.29 3.63
CA GLU A 35 -0.08 18.36 3.74
C GLU A 35 0.45 19.54 4.55
N ARG A 36 1.20 19.28 5.63
CA ARG A 36 1.88 20.34 6.41
C ARG A 36 2.92 21.09 5.58
N ALA A 37 3.53 20.45 4.59
CA ALA A 37 4.45 21.08 3.63
C ALA A 37 3.72 21.78 2.47
N GLY A 38 2.39 21.78 2.44
CA GLY A 38 1.58 22.41 1.38
C GLY A 38 1.39 21.53 0.14
N VAL A 39 1.68 20.23 0.23
CA VAL A 39 1.52 19.28 -0.87
C VAL A 39 0.46 18.25 -0.49
N LEU A 40 -0.71 18.35 -1.11
CA LEU A 40 -1.74 17.32 -1.07
C LEU A 40 -1.36 16.17 -2.02
N ASN A 41 -1.35 14.95 -1.51
CA ASN A 41 -1.10 13.76 -2.32
C ASN A 41 -2.30 12.80 -2.30
N LEU A 42 -3.24 13.10 -3.20
CA LEU A 42 -4.37 12.22 -3.55
C LEU A 42 -3.93 10.95 -4.32
N GLY A 43 -2.63 10.82 -4.62
CA GLY A 43 -2.00 9.68 -5.27
C GLY A 43 -1.70 8.50 -4.35
N ILE A 44 -1.79 8.70 -3.02
CA ILE A 44 -1.22 7.77 -2.03
C ILE A 44 -1.79 6.35 -2.12
N GLU A 45 -3.07 6.18 -2.43
CA GLU A 45 -3.70 4.87 -2.51
C GLU A 45 -3.09 4.01 -3.63
N GLY A 46 -2.85 4.61 -4.80
CA GLY A 46 -2.16 3.90 -5.89
C GLY A 46 -0.70 3.63 -5.57
N ILE A 47 -0.01 4.57 -4.91
CA ILE A 47 1.39 4.39 -4.47
C ILE A 47 1.48 3.21 -3.49
N MET A 48 0.57 3.12 -2.53
CA MET A 48 0.49 2.00 -1.58
C MET A 48 0.30 0.67 -2.32
N LEU A 49 -0.64 0.60 -3.27
CA LEU A 49 -0.91 -0.62 -4.05
C LEU A 49 0.31 -1.08 -4.86
N LEU A 50 0.96 -0.16 -5.57
CA LEU A 50 2.14 -0.49 -6.38
C LEU A 50 3.34 -0.90 -5.50
N SER A 51 3.53 -0.22 -4.37
CA SER A 51 4.61 -0.55 -3.42
C SER A 51 4.37 -1.91 -2.75
N ALA A 52 3.12 -2.22 -2.38
CA ALA A 52 2.75 -3.52 -1.84
C ALA A 52 2.98 -4.64 -2.86
N MET A 53 2.59 -4.42 -4.12
CA MET A 53 2.83 -5.37 -5.22
C MET A 53 4.33 -5.60 -5.46
N ALA A 54 5.12 -4.53 -5.52
CA ALA A 54 6.57 -4.62 -5.70
C ALA A 54 7.24 -5.36 -4.54
N GLY A 55 6.88 -5.03 -3.29
CA GLY A 55 7.42 -5.69 -2.11
C GLY A 55 7.04 -7.17 -2.01
N PHE A 56 5.77 -7.51 -2.29
CA PHE A 56 5.33 -8.90 -2.36
C PHE A 56 6.10 -9.69 -3.42
N THR A 57 6.28 -9.11 -4.61
CA THR A 57 6.99 -9.76 -5.72
C THR A 57 8.46 -9.99 -5.38
N ALA A 58 9.13 -8.98 -4.84
CA ALA A 58 10.51 -9.09 -4.40
C ALA A 58 10.67 -10.15 -3.30
N ALA A 59 9.78 -10.19 -2.30
CA ALA A 59 9.80 -11.22 -1.26
C ALA A 59 9.54 -12.63 -1.83
N SER A 60 8.58 -12.74 -2.74
CA SER A 60 8.20 -14.02 -3.38
C SER A 60 9.33 -14.61 -4.22
N LEU A 61 10.00 -13.79 -5.03
CA LEU A 61 11.08 -14.23 -5.92
C LEU A 61 12.42 -14.43 -5.20
N SER A 62 12.74 -13.59 -4.20
CA SER A 62 14.02 -13.67 -3.48
C SER A 62 14.00 -14.62 -2.28
N GLY A 63 12.81 -14.94 -1.76
CA GLY A 63 12.64 -15.65 -0.48
C GLY A 63 12.97 -14.82 0.76
N SER A 64 13.38 -13.55 0.61
CA SER A 64 13.74 -12.66 1.72
C SER A 64 12.67 -11.60 1.96
N LEU A 65 12.06 -11.63 3.15
CA LEU A 65 11.04 -10.65 3.55
C LEU A 65 11.61 -9.23 3.64
N TRP A 66 12.84 -9.08 4.13
CA TRP A 66 13.51 -7.78 4.24
C TRP A 66 13.83 -7.18 2.87
N PHE A 67 14.14 -8.01 1.88
CA PHE A 67 14.31 -7.55 0.51
C PHE A 67 12.98 -7.03 -0.07
N GLY A 68 11.86 -7.71 0.26
CA GLY A 68 10.52 -7.21 -0.05
C GLY A 68 10.21 -5.85 0.58
N VAL A 69 10.55 -5.67 1.85
CA VAL A 69 10.39 -4.36 2.54
C VAL A 69 11.19 -3.27 1.84
N LEU A 70 12.47 -3.55 1.52
CA LEU A 70 13.32 -2.59 0.82
C LEU A 70 12.73 -2.21 -0.56
N ALA A 71 12.28 -3.20 -1.33
CA ALA A 71 11.66 -2.96 -2.63
C ALA A 71 10.40 -2.09 -2.50
N ALA A 72 9.52 -2.38 -1.53
CA ALA A 72 8.33 -1.56 -1.28
C ALA A 72 8.66 -0.11 -0.94
N VAL A 73 9.66 0.12 -0.07
CA VAL A 73 10.12 1.46 0.30
C VAL A 73 10.65 2.21 -0.92
N LEU A 74 11.51 1.57 -1.72
CA LEU A 74 12.08 2.20 -2.91
C LEU A 74 11.01 2.55 -3.95
N THR A 75 10.05 1.65 -4.20
CA THR A 75 8.92 1.94 -5.10
C THR A 75 8.07 3.11 -4.61
N GLY A 76 7.76 3.16 -3.30
CA GLY A 76 7.01 4.26 -2.71
C GLY A 76 7.75 5.60 -2.83
N MET A 77 9.06 5.60 -2.55
CA MET A 77 9.91 6.79 -2.70
C MET A 77 9.96 7.28 -4.15
N LEU A 78 10.11 6.37 -5.12
CA LEU A 78 10.13 6.71 -6.54
C LEU A 78 8.81 7.35 -6.99
N MET A 79 7.68 6.78 -6.57
CA MET A 79 6.37 7.32 -6.94
C MET A 79 6.06 8.64 -6.22
N GLY A 80 6.46 8.78 -4.96
CA GLY A 80 6.38 10.05 -4.23
C GLY A 80 7.22 11.15 -4.88
N ALA A 81 8.44 10.80 -5.33
CA ALA A 81 9.29 11.72 -6.08
C ALA A 81 8.67 12.11 -7.44
N LEU A 82 8.01 11.17 -8.13
CA LEU A 82 7.27 11.46 -9.36
C LEU A 82 6.10 12.44 -9.10
N HIS A 83 5.34 12.24 -8.03
CA HIS A 83 4.27 13.17 -7.63
C HIS A 83 4.83 14.56 -7.30
N ALA A 84 5.93 14.62 -6.56
CA ALA A 84 6.62 15.87 -6.23
C ALA A 84 7.17 16.58 -7.47
N LEU A 85 7.70 15.83 -8.45
CA LEU A 85 8.12 16.40 -9.73
C LEU A 85 6.96 17.12 -10.42
N PHE A 86 5.79 16.49 -10.52
CA PHE A 86 4.63 17.10 -11.16
C PHE A 86 4.06 18.29 -10.39
N THR A 87 3.97 18.18 -9.07
CA THR A 87 3.27 19.18 -8.24
C THR A 87 4.15 20.32 -7.77
N VAL A 88 5.39 20.03 -7.36
CA VAL A 88 6.32 21.02 -6.81
C VAL A 88 7.18 21.63 -7.90
N VAL A 89 7.81 20.81 -8.74
CA VAL A 89 8.76 21.31 -9.75
C VAL A 89 8.04 21.89 -10.96
N LEU A 90 7.02 21.20 -11.47
CA LEU A 90 6.25 21.64 -12.65
C LEU A 90 5.01 22.49 -12.30
N GLY A 91 4.64 22.60 -11.02
CA GLY A 91 3.52 23.44 -10.57
C GLY A 91 2.15 22.98 -11.09
N LEU A 92 1.99 21.69 -11.42
CA LEU A 92 0.72 21.17 -11.92
C LEU A 92 -0.31 21.04 -10.80
N SER A 93 -1.60 20.96 -11.19
CA SER A 93 -2.70 20.77 -10.25
C SER A 93 -2.52 19.47 -9.46
N GLN A 94 -2.36 19.61 -8.14
CA GLN A 94 -2.17 18.50 -7.21
C GLN A 94 -3.34 17.50 -7.23
N HIS A 95 -4.55 17.98 -7.49
CA HIS A 95 -5.75 17.14 -7.61
C HIS A 95 -5.68 16.23 -8.84
N VAL A 96 -5.37 16.82 -10.01
CA VAL A 96 -5.31 16.09 -11.28
C VAL A 96 -4.12 15.12 -11.28
N CYS A 97 -2.95 15.60 -10.85
CA CYS A 97 -1.75 14.77 -10.74
C CYS A 97 -1.94 13.63 -9.75
N GLY A 98 -2.49 13.90 -8.56
CA GLY A 98 -2.74 12.87 -7.55
C GLY A 98 -3.68 11.77 -8.04
N ILE A 99 -4.84 12.14 -8.62
CA ILE A 99 -5.77 11.16 -9.19
C ILE A 99 -5.11 10.37 -10.34
N GLY A 100 -4.35 11.06 -11.19
CA GLY A 100 -3.58 10.42 -12.26
C GLY A 100 -2.56 9.40 -11.74
N VAL A 101 -1.81 9.74 -10.68
CA VAL A 101 -0.86 8.85 -10.00
C VAL A 101 -1.59 7.65 -9.41
N THR A 102 -2.76 7.84 -8.79
CA THR A 102 -3.56 6.72 -8.25
C THR A 102 -3.96 5.75 -9.35
N LEU A 103 -4.53 6.25 -10.46
CA LEU A 103 -4.97 5.42 -11.58
C LEU A 103 -3.81 4.72 -12.29
N PHE A 104 -2.71 5.45 -12.52
CA PHE A 104 -1.51 4.88 -13.13
C PHE A 104 -0.91 3.77 -12.27
N SER A 105 -0.70 4.04 -10.98
CA SER A 105 -0.02 3.12 -10.08
C SER A 105 -0.86 1.88 -9.80
N SER A 106 -2.17 2.04 -9.59
CA SER A 106 -3.08 0.90 -9.43
C SER A 106 -3.15 0.04 -10.70
N GLY A 107 -3.31 0.66 -11.87
CA GLY A 107 -3.31 -0.04 -13.15
C GLY A 107 -2.00 -0.80 -13.40
N LEU A 108 -0.87 -0.15 -13.14
CA LEU A 108 0.45 -0.74 -13.27
C LEU A 108 0.65 -1.91 -12.30
N ALA A 109 0.24 -1.77 -11.04
CA ALA A 109 0.33 -2.83 -10.04
C ALA A 109 -0.44 -4.08 -10.50
N TYR A 110 -1.70 -3.91 -10.95
CA TYR A 110 -2.51 -5.02 -11.45
C TYR A 110 -1.96 -5.65 -12.73
N PHE A 111 -1.41 -4.83 -13.63
CA PHE A 111 -0.79 -5.30 -14.87
C PHE A 111 0.45 -6.14 -14.57
N LEU A 112 1.37 -5.62 -13.75
CA LEU A 112 2.61 -6.31 -13.39
C LEU A 112 2.32 -7.59 -12.60
N TYR A 113 1.35 -7.57 -11.69
CA TYR A 113 0.97 -8.77 -10.94
C TYR A 113 0.51 -9.89 -11.89
N ARG A 114 -0.37 -9.55 -12.84
CA ARG A 114 -0.85 -10.52 -13.85
C ARG A 114 0.26 -10.97 -14.78
N LEU A 115 1.19 -10.08 -15.14
CA LEU A 115 2.32 -10.41 -16.01
C LEU A 115 3.27 -11.42 -15.34
N ILE A 116 3.52 -11.28 -14.05
CA ILE A 116 4.50 -12.09 -13.30
C ILE A 116 3.89 -13.40 -12.79
N PHE A 117 2.69 -13.34 -12.22
CA PHE A 117 2.06 -14.49 -11.56
C PHE A 117 0.94 -15.14 -12.39
N GLY A 118 0.53 -14.51 -13.49
CA GLY A 118 -0.59 -14.98 -14.31
C GLY A 118 -1.94 -14.88 -13.59
N GLN A 119 -2.92 -15.64 -14.07
CA GLN A 119 -4.18 -15.89 -13.36
C GLN A 119 -4.19 -17.31 -12.83
N GLN A 120 -3.80 -17.46 -11.56
CA GLN A 120 -3.81 -18.74 -10.86
C GLN A 120 -5.08 -18.87 -10.02
N SER A 121 -5.63 -20.09 -9.96
CA SER A 121 -6.80 -20.41 -9.13
C SER A 121 -6.52 -20.27 -7.64
N VAL A 122 -5.26 -20.44 -7.24
CA VAL A 122 -4.77 -20.19 -5.88
C VAL A 122 -3.73 -19.07 -5.97
N PRO A 123 -3.96 -17.90 -5.34
CA PRO A 123 -2.97 -16.84 -5.33
C PRO A 123 -1.66 -17.31 -4.68
N PRO A 124 -0.50 -16.91 -5.21
CA PRO A 124 0.77 -17.15 -4.54
C PRO A 124 0.75 -16.52 -3.14
N SER A 125 1.28 -17.24 -2.16
CA SER A 125 1.37 -16.77 -0.78
C SER A 125 2.82 -16.84 -0.28
N ILE A 126 3.20 -15.86 0.53
CA ILE A 126 4.49 -15.82 1.22
C ILE A 126 4.24 -16.05 2.71
N LYS A 127 5.14 -16.77 3.37
CA LYS A 127 5.13 -16.83 4.84
C LYS A 127 5.60 -15.47 5.35
N GLY A 128 4.72 -14.75 6.04
CA GLY A 128 5.03 -13.45 6.62
C GLY A 128 6.02 -13.53 7.78
N PHE A 129 6.37 -12.38 8.34
CA PHE A 129 7.22 -12.31 9.53
C PHE A 129 6.60 -13.12 10.68
N GLU A 130 7.43 -13.89 11.36
CA GLU A 130 7.00 -14.63 12.54
C GLU A 130 6.63 -13.65 13.65
N THR A 131 5.57 -13.98 14.37
CA THR A 131 5.15 -13.22 15.55
C THR A 131 6.21 -13.38 16.62
N VAL A 132 6.95 -12.31 16.93
CA VAL A 132 7.84 -12.30 18.08
C VAL A 132 6.96 -12.28 19.33
N PRO A 133 7.08 -13.26 20.25
CA PRO A 133 6.34 -13.23 21.50
C PRO A 133 6.87 -12.05 22.31
N ILE A 134 6.09 -10.96 22.35
CA ILE A 134 6.37 -9.84 23.23
C ILE A 134 6.05 -10.35 24.64
N PRO A 135 7.00 -10.35 25.59
CA PRO A 135 6.71 -10.70 26.97
C PRO A 135 5.78 -9.64 27.55
N VAL A 136 4.47 -9.91 27.50
CA VAL A 136 3.40 -9.12 28.13
C VAL A 136 2.45 -10.08 28.81
#